data_AF-A0A734C7M9-F1
#
_entry.id   AF-A0A734C7M9-F1
#
_cell.length_a   1.000
_cell.length_b   1.000
_cell.length_c   1.000
_cell.angle_alpha   90.00
_cell.angle_beta   90.00
_cell.angle_gamma   90.00
#
_symmetry.space_group_name_H-M   'P 1'
#
loop_
_entity.id
_entity.type
_entity.pdbx_description
1 polymer ?
#
loop_
_entity_poly.entity_id
_entity_poly.type
_entity_poly.pdbx_seq_one_letter_code
_entity_poly.pdbx_strand_id
1 'polypeptide(L)'
;VSFCIPTYNRVKFIEDLLESINNQSSHSLIVEVCISDNASTDGTEESINIWRDRFNFPILYQRHNENIGPDRNYLSAVNMGTGDYCWIFGSDDILTKNSLALMEDKLAAGSDIYLCDRRELDISMTKISNPHRRWLNGGSRLFSFSNEADLIEYFSKCNSVGGLFSYLSSIIVKRNKWSDVIFDESYIGTAYAHVYILLRII
;
A
#
# COMPACT_ATOMS: atom_id res chain seq x y z
N VAL A 1 -2.08 -2.51 -11.91
CA VAL A 1 -1.69 -2.16 -10.53
C VAL A 1 -2.70 -2.80 -9.59
N SER A 2 -2.23 -3.55 -8.60
CA SER A 2 -3.07 -4.23 -7.61
C SER A 2 -3.05 -3.43 -6.31
N PHE A 3 -4.20 -2.87 -5.89
CA PHE A 3 -4.34 -2.33 -4.54
C PHE A 3 -4.52 -3.48 -3.57
N CYS A 4 -3.52 -3.71 -2.71
CA CYS A 4 -3.44 -4.84 -1.80
C CYS A 4 -3.84 -4.36 -0.40
N ILE A 5 -5.08 -4.64 -0.01
CA ILE A 5 -5.75 -4.05 1.15
C ILE A 5 -5.97 -5.10 2.24
N PRO A 6 -5.10 -5.16 3.26
CA PRO A 6 -5.40 -5.89 4.49
C PRO A 6 -6.45 -5.13 5.31
N THR A 7 -7.50 -5.82 5.77
CA THR A 7 -8.55 -5.22 6.63
C THR A 7 -8.91 -6.12 7.81
N TYR A 8 -9.42 -5.49 8.88
CA TYR A 8 -10.03 -6.14 10.04
C TYR A 8 -10.96 -5.17 10.77
N ASN A 9 -12.27 -5.44 10.77
CA ASN A 9 -13.31 -4.64 11.44
C ASN A 9 -13.29 -3.15 11.07
N ARG A 10 -13.23 -2.85 9.77
CA ARG A 10 -13.10 -1.50 9.22
C ARG A 10 -14.06 -1.21 8.07
N VAL A 11 -15.20 -1.90 8.00
CA VAL A 11 -16.17 -1.75 6.91
C VAL A 11 -16.51 -0.28 6.60
N LYS A 12 -16.61 0.55 7.64
CA LYS A 12 -16.98 1.98 7.55
C LYS A 12 -16.00 2.85 6.75
N PHE A 13 -14.79 2.37 6.47
CA PHE A 13 -13.78 3.13 5.72
C PHE A 13 -13.56 2.60 4.31
N ILE A 14 -13.94 1.34 4.06
CA ILE A 14 -13.63 0.67 2.79
C ILE A 14 -14.40 1.29 1.64
N GLU A 15 -15.66 1.72 1.84
CA GLU A 15 -16.44 2.37 0.78
C GLU A 15 -15.76 3.66 0.30
N ASP A 16 -15.36 4.54 1.22
CA ASP A 16 -14.63 5.78 0.91
C ASP A 16 -13.32 5.51 0.17
N LEU A 17 -12.59 4.46 0.57
CA LEU A 17 -11.38 4.02 -0.11
C LEU A 17 -11.69 3.61 -1.55
N LEU A 18 -12.66 2.71 -1.76
CA LEU A 18 -13.03 2.21 -3.09
C LEU A 18 -13.55 3.32 -4.00
N GLU A 19 -14.36 4.23 -3.46
CA GLU A 19 -14.80 5.45 -4.16
C GLU A 19 -13.62 6.33 -4.55
N SER A 20 -12.63 6.51 -3.66
CA SER A 20 -11.45 7.32 -3.96
C SER A 20 -10.62 6.78 -5.11
N ILE A 21 -10.58 5.45 -5.28
CA ILE A 21 -9.95 4.77 -6.42
C ILE A 21 -10.81 4.94 -7.68
N ASN A 22 -12.11 4.71 -7.57
CA ASN A 22 -13.04 4.76 -8.70
C ASN A 22 -13.17 6.17 -9.31
N ASN A 23 -13.02 7.20 -8.48
CA ASN A 23 -13.15 8.61 -8.88
C ASN A 23 -11.84 9.19 -9.45
N GLN A 24 -10.79 8.39 -9.61
CA GLN A 24 -9.59 8.83 -10.31
C GLN A 24 -9.88 8.97 -11.81
N SER A 25 -9.20 9.91 -12.45
CA SER A 25 -9.40 10.23 -13.87
C SER A 25 -8.08 10.53 -14.53
N SER A 26 -8.09 10.64 -15.87
CA SER A 26 -6.92 11.01 -16.67
C SER A 26 -5.74 10.04 -16.54
N HIS A 27 -6.02 8.74 -16.43
CA HIS A 27 -5.03 7.66 -16.49
C HIS A 27 -5.52 6.49 -17.34
N SER A 28 -4.60 5.66 -17.83
CA SER A 28 -4.91 4.41 -18.55
C SER A 28 -4.51 3.16 -17.78
N LEU A 29 -4.10 3.30 -16.51
CA LEU A 29 -3.76 2.17 -15.65
C LEU A 29 -4.92 1.18 -15.50
N ILE A 30 -4.64 -0.09 -15.79
CA ILE A 30 -5.50 -1.21 -15.42
C ILE A 30 -5.32 -1.45 -13.92
N VAL A 31 -6.42 -1.36 -13.18
CA VAL A 31 -6.45 -1.46 -11.72
C VAL A 31 -7.29 -2.66 -11.30
N GLU A 32 -6.83 -3.38 -10.28
CA GLU A 32 -7.63 -4.33 -9.51
C GLU A 32 -7.48 -4.03 -8.01
N VAL A 33 -8.47 -4.46 -7.22
CA VAL A 33 -8.45 -4.31 -5.78
C VAL A 33 -8.52 -5.70 -5.12
N CYS A 34 -7.53 -5.99 -4.29
CA CYS A 34 -7.36 -7.25 -3.58
C CYS A 34 -7.53 -7.00 -2.08
N ILE A 35 -8.64 -7.46 -1.50
CA ILE A 35 -9.00 -7.23 -0.09
C ILE A 35 -8.83 -8.54 0.67
N SER A 36 -7.87 -8.56 1.59
CA SER A 36 -7.65 -9.68 2.52
C SER A 36 -8.24 -9.31 3.88
N ASP A 37 -9.35 -9.95 4.23
CA ASP A 37 -10.10 -9.73 5.45
C ASP A 37 -9.69 -10.73 6.54
N ASN A 38 -9.18 -10.19 7.64
CA ASN A 38 -8.62 -10.93 8.77
C ASN A 38 -9.69 -11.47 9.73
N ALA A 39 -10.74 -12.07 9.18
CA ALA A 39 -11.92 -12.59 9.88
C ALA A 39 -12.78 -11.51 10.56
N SER A 40 -13.10 -10.42 9.85
CA SER A 40 -14.00 -9.38 10.35
C SER A 40 -15.39 -9.91 10.73
N THR A 41 -16.02 -9.22 11.67
CA THR A 41 -17.36 -9.53 12.23
C THR A 41 -18.30 -8.32 12.18
N ASP A 42 -17.93 -7.27 11.45
CA ASP A 42 -18.60 -5.98 11.40
C ASP A 42 -19.49 -5.77 10.17
N GLY A 43 -19.74 -6.84 9.38
CA GLY A 43 -20.48 -6.73 8.13
C GLY A 43 -19.62 -6.42 6.90
N THR A 44 -18.28 -6.57 7.01
CA THR A 44 -17.35 -6.33 5.89
C THR A 44 -17.68 -7.20 4.68
N GLU A 45 -17.87 -8.52 4.85
CA GLU A 45 -18.12 -9.46 3.74
C GLU A 45 -19.40 -9.10 2.96
N GLU A 46 -20.49 -8.84 3.69
CA GLU A 46 -21.78 -8.46 3.14
C GLU A 46 -21.68 -7.17 2.34
N SER A 47 -20.99 -6.17 2.89
CA SER A 47 -20.76 -4.88 2.22
C SER A 47 -19.94 -5.04 0.95
N ILE A 48 -18.83 -5.79 0.99
CA ILE A 48 -18.00 -6.04 -0.21
C ILE A 48 -18.79 -6.75 -1.30
N ASN A 49 -19.61 -7.75 -0.96
CA ASN A 49 -20.44 -8.46 -1.93
C ASN A 49 -21.46 -7.53 -2.61
N ILE A 50 -21.99 -6.56 -1.87
CA ILE A 50 -22.90 -5.53 -2.39
C ILE A 50 -22.16 -4.50 -3.28
N TRP A 51 -20.90 -4.23 -2.99
CA TRP A 51 -20.08 -3.23 -3.68
C TRP A 51 -19.37 -3.76 -4.93
N ARG A 52 -19.15 -5.08 -5.04
CA ARG A 52 -18.30 -5.71 -6.06
C ARG A 52 -18.60 -5.26 -7.50
N ASP A 53 -19.86 -5.02 -7.82
CA ASP A 53 -20.31 -4.63 -9.17
C ASP A 53 -20.54 -3.12 -9.35
N ARG A 54 -20.29 -2.31 -8.31
CA ARG A 54 -20.53 -0.85 -8.35
C ARG A 54 -19.36 -0.05 -8.91
N PHE A 55 -18.16 -0.64 -8.93
CA PHE A 55 -16.92 0.04 -9.25
C PHE A 55 -16.34 -0.41 -10.58
N ASN A 56 -15.55 0.46 -11.21
CA ASN A 56 -15.00 0.25 -12.57
C ASN A 56 -13.76 -0.66 -12.59
N PHE A 57 -13.54 -1.46 -11.55
CA PHE A 57 -12.40 -2.38 -11.41
C PHE A 57 -12.84 -3.65 -10.68
N PRO A 58 -12.20 -4.80 -10.94
CA PRO A 58 -12.48 -6.03 -10.22
C PRO A 58 -12.08 -5.92 -8.75
N ILE A 59 -12.94 -6.42 -7.87
CA ILE A 59 -12.66 -6.59 -6.44
C ILE A 59 -12.52 -8.09 -6.14
N LEU A 60 -11.29 -8.52 -5.85
CA LEU A 60 -10.98 -9.82 -5.29
C LEU A 60 -11.04 -9.72 -3.77
N TYR A 61 -11.88 -10.54 -3.15
CA TYR A 61 -12.07 -10.55 -1.70
C TYR A 61 -11.81 -11.94 -1.15
N GLN A 62 -11.00 -12.02 -0.10
CA GLN A 62 -10.72 -13.25 0.64
C GLN A 62 -10.88 -12.97 2.13
N ARG A 63 -11.81 -13.67 2.77
CA ARG A 63 -11.95 -13.70 4.23
C ARG A 63 -11.22 -14.90 4.81
N HIS A 64 -10.37 -14.66 5.81
CA HIS A 64 -9.76 -15.72 6.60
C HIS A 64 -10.77 -16.28 7.61
N ASN A 65 -10.62 -17.56 7.96
CA ASN A 65 -11.50 -18.22 8.94
C ASN A 65 -11.30 -17.68 10.36
N GLU A 66 -10.09 -17.21 10.66
CA GLU A 66 -9.69 -16.64 11.94
C GLU A 66 -8.76 -15.44 11.72
N ASN A 67 -8.53 -14.67 12.77
CA ASN A 67 -7.58 -13.57 12.73
C ASN A 67 -6.14 -14.13 12.75
N ILE A 68 -5.47 -14.07 11.60
CA ILE A 68 -4.12 -14.59 11.37
C ILE A 68 -3.01 -13.57 11.69
N GLY A 69 -3.39 -12.44 12.30
CA GLY A 69 -2.51 -11.31 12.59
C GLY A 69 -2.22 -10.41 11.38
N PRO A 70 -1.70 -9.20 11.63
CA PRO A 70 -1.49 -8.19 10.60
C PRO A 70 -0.50 -8.62 9.53
N ASP A 71 0.65 -9.18 9.93
CA ASP A 71 1.73 -9.54 8.99
C ASP A 71 1.26 -10.55 7.94
N ARG A 72 0.63 -11.65 8.37
CA ARG A 72 0.11 -12.65 7.43
C ARG A 72 -1.01 -12.07 6.56
N ASN A 73 -1.80 -11.14 7.09
CA ASN A 73 -2.83 -10.46 6.32
C ASN A 73 -2.23 -9.53 5.26
N TYR A 74 -1.12 -8.84 5.55
CA TYR A 74 -0.39 -8.02 4.59
C TYR A 74 0.14 -8.87 3.43
N LEU A 75 0.79 -9.99 3.76
CA LEU A 75 1.31 -10.93 2.77
C LEU A 75 0.18 -11.52 1.92
N SER A 76 -0.93 -11.92 2.55
CA SER A 76 -2.10 -12.46 1.86
C SER A 76 -2.68 -11.46 0.85
N ALA A 77 -2.84 -10.20 1.25
CA ALA A 77 -3.34 -9.16 0.34
C ALA A 77 -2.46 -8.97 -0.90
N VAL A 78 -1.13 -9.00 -0.73
CA VAL A 78 -0.18 -8.87 -1.86
C VAL A 78 -0.18 -10.11 -2.74
N ASN A 79 -0.30 -11.30 -2.16
CA ASN A 79 -0.32 -12.58 -2.90
C ASN A 79 -1.56 -12.76 -3.79
N MET A 80 -2.66 -12.05 -3.51
CA MET A 80 -3.85 -12.03 -4.35
C MET A 80 -3.67 -11.20 -5.64
N GLY A 81 -2.74 -10.24 -5.63
CA GLY A 81 -2.53 -9.31 -6.75
C GLY A 81 -1.89 -9.96 -7.98
N THR A 82 -2.38 -9.59 -9.16
CA THR A 82 -1.89 -10.08 -10.47
C THR A 82 -1.15 -9.01 -11.28
N GLY A 83 -1.38 -7.73 -11.00
CA GLY A 83 -0.73 -6.61 -11.64
C GLY A 83 0.79 -6.59 -11.50
N ASP A 84 1.47 -5.87 -12.40
CA ASP A 84 2.94 -5.76 -12.39
C ASP A 84 3.48 -5.05 -11.14
N TYR A 85 2.64 -4.21 -10.54
CA TYR A 85 2.92 -3.46 -9.31
C TYR A 85 1.82 -3.70 -8.29
N CYS A 86 2.23 -3.95 -7.05
CA CYS A 86 1.37 -4.04 -5.88
C CYS A 86 1.49 -2.75 -5.07
N TRP A 87 0.38 -2.06 -4.86
CA TRP A 87 0.27 -0.94 -3.93
C TRP A 87 -0.30 -1.48 -2.63
N ILE A 88 0.54 -1.62 -1.61
CA ILE A 88 0.08 -2.05 -0.29
C ILE A 88 -0.69 -0.89 0.31
N PHE A 89 -1.94 -1.06 0.70
CA PHE A 89 -2.80 0.09 0.99
C PHE A 89 -3.64 -0.16 2.24
N GLY A 90 -3.60 0.79 3.18
CA GLY A 90 -4.37 0.75 4.41
C GLY A 90 -5.86 0.89 4.11
N SER A 91 -6.68 0.05 4.75
CA SER A 91 -8.14 0.04 4.55
C SER A 91 -8.85 1.32 5.04
N ASP A 92 -8.12 2.22 5.69
CA ASP A 92 -8.57 3.49 6.29
C ASP A 92 -7.94 4.73 5.63
N ASP A 93 -7.21 4.56 4.54
CA ASP A 93 -6.67 5.65 3.73
C ASP A 93 -7.50 5.87 2.46
N ILE A 94 -7.40 7.06 1.86
CA ILE A 94 -8.00 7.40 0.57
C ILE A 94 -6.96 7.98 -0.39
N LEU A 95 -7.18 7.81 -1.70
CA LEU A 95 -6.34 8.46 -2.71
C LEU A 95 -6.63 9.96 -2.78
N THR A 96 -5.56 10.74 -2.92
CA THR A 96 -5.69 12.15 -3.30
C THR A 96 -6.08 12.27 -4.78
N LYS A 97 -6.62 13.43 -5.19
CA LYS A 97 -6.93 13.69 -6.60
C LYS A 97 -5.70 13.50 -7.49
N ASN A 98 -5.87 12.89 -8.66
CA ASN A 98 -4.85 12.64 -9.67
C ASN A 98 -3.73 11.67 -9.24
N SER A 99 -3.93 10.88 -8.17
CA SER A 99 -2.91 9.94 -7.69
C SER A 99 -2.57 8.88 -8.74
N LEU A 100 -3.57 8.34 -9.45
CA LEU A 100 -3.32 7.33 -10.49
C LEU A 100 -2.66 7.90 -11.75
N ALA A 101 -3.01 9.12 -12.16
CA ALA A 101 -2.32 9.79 -13.28
C ALA A 101 -0.86 10.08 -12.96
N LEU A 102 -0.57 10.53 -11.73
CA LEU A 102 0.80 10.71 -11.26
C LEU A 102 1.54 9.38 -11.16
N MET A 103 0.88 8.34 -10.67
CA MET A 103 1.45 7.00 -10.61
C MET A 103 1.83 6.51 -12.00
N GLU A 104 0.95 6.63 -12.98
CA GLU A 104 1.20 6.22 -14.37
C GLU A 104 2.46 6.87 -14.94
N ASP A 105 2.61 8.19 -14.77
CA ASP A 105 3.82 8.93 -15.16
C ASP A 105 5.08 8.37 -14.48
N LYS A 106 5.01 8.08 -13.17
CA LYS A 106 6.17 7.58 -12.41
C LYS A 106 6.53 6.13 -12.71
N LEU A 107 5.53 5.29 -13.01
CA LEU A 107 5.76 3.89 -13.36
C LEU A 107 6.56 3.74 -14.67
N ALA A 108 6.55 4.74 -15.56
CA ALA A 108 7.37 4.74 -16.77
C ALA A 108 8.89 4.65 -16.48
N ALA A 109 9.33 5.08 -15.30
CA ALA A 109 10.74 4.93 -14.87
C ALA A 109 11.11 3.48 -14.54
N GLY A 110 10.13 2.61 -14.29
CA GLY A 110 10.35 1.20 -14.01
C GLY A 110 11.16 0.96 -12.73
N SER A 111 11.03 1.78 -11.69
CA SER A 111 11.69 1.55 -10.39
C SER A 111 11.10 0.32 -9.70
N ASP A 112 11.91 -0.35 -8.88
CA ASP A 112 11.49 -1.55 -8.15
C ASP A 112 10.56 -1.23 -6.98
N ILE A 113 10.81 -0.11 -6.30
CA ILE A 113 10.02 0.41 -5.19
C ILE A 113 9.76 1.90 -5.43
N TYR A 114 8.53 2.33 -5.16
CA TYR A 114 8.16 3.74 -5.05
C TYR A 114 7.67 4.00 -3.63
N LEU A 115 8.24 5.04 -3.01
CA LEU A 115 7.79 5.57 -1.73
C LEU A 115 7.08 6.91 -1.96
N CYS A 116 5.79 6.96 -1.64
CA CYS A 116 4.94 8.13 -1.79
C CYS A 116 4.81 8.90 -0.46
N ASP A 117 4.64 10.22 -0.54
CA ASP A 117 4.27 11.02 0.63
C ASP A 117 2.75 10.96 0.86
N ARG A 118 2.29 11.41 2.03
CA ARG A 118 0.88 11.38 2.43
C ARG A 118 0.40 12.72 2.96
N ARG A 119 -0.92 12.88 3.00
CA ARG A 119 -1.58 13.92 3.80
C ARG A 119 -2.18 13.26 5.03
N GLU A 120 -1.95 13.85 6.19
CA GLU A 120 -2.51 13.34 7.43
C GLU A 120 -3.80 14.08 7.75
N LEU A 121 -4.82 13.28 8.07
CA LEU A 121 -6.16 13.71 8.36
C LEU A 121 -6.59 13.02 9.66
N ASP A 122 -7.39 13.70 10.47
CA ASP A 122 -8.10 13.04 11.56
C ASP A 122 -9.35 12.29 11.03
N ILE A 123 -10.09 11.65 11.93
CA ILE A 123 -11.31 10.90 11.58
C ILE A 123 -12.42 11.78 10.97
N SER A 124 -12.35 13.10 11.14
CA SER A 124 -13.27 14.07 10.53
C SER A 124 -12.78 14.58 9.17
N MET A 125 -11.70 13.99 8.64
CA MET A 125 -11.01 14.44 7.43
C MET A 125 -10.42 15.86 7.54
N THR A 126 -10.17 16.32 8.77
CA THR A 126 -9.51 17.61 9.01
C THR A 126 -8.00 17.44 8.92
N LYS A 127 -7.36 18.30 8.12
CA LYS A 127 -5.90 18.25 7.91
C LYS A 127 -5.15 18.48 9.21
N ILE A 128 -4.28 17.53 9.54
CA ILE A 128 -3.32 17.65 10.62
C ILE A 128 -2.05 18.28 10.04
N SER A 129 -1.69 19.48 10.50
CA SER A 129 -0.42 20.12 10.14
C SER A 129 0.65 19.75 11.16
N ASN A 130 1.58 18.88 10.77
CA ASN A 130 2.76 18.59 11.59
C ASN A 130 4.05 18.81 10.77
N PRO A 131 4.89 19.81 11.12
CA PRO A 131 6.10 20.12 10.36
C PRO A 131 7.18 19.03 10.43
N HIS A 132 7.07 18.03 11.32
CA HIS A 132 8.10 17.01 11.57
C HIS A 132 7.79 15.62 10.99
N ARG A 133 6.87 15.49 10.02
CA ARG A 133 6.36 14.19 9.57
C ARG A 133 6.69 13.77 8.13
N ARG A 134 7.56 14.51 7.44
CA ARG A 134 8.08 14.07 6.13
C ARG A 134 8.88 12.79 6.29
N TRP A 135 8.68 11.83 5.39
CA TRP A 135 9.46 10.60 5.34
C TRP A 135 10.95 10.87 5.09
N LEU A 136 11.22 11.70 4.07
CA LEU A 136 12.55 11.99 3.55
C LEU A 136 12.78 13.50 3.40
N ASN A 137 14.03 13.94 3.55
CA ASN A 137 14.48 15.28 3.16
C ASN A 137 14.88 15.35 1.68
N GLY A 138 14.53 16.46 1.02
CA GLY A 138 15.05 16.79 -0.32
C GLY A 138 14.15 16.41 -1.51
N GLY A 139 12.88 16.07 -1.28
CA GLY A 139 11.89 15.87 -2.34
C GLY A 139 12.02 14.54 -3.09
N SER A 140 11.34 14.42 -4.24
CA SER A 140 11.35 13.22 -5.07
C SER A 140 12.70 13.01 -5.74
N ARG A 141 13.30 11.84 -5.54
CA ARG A 141 14.59 11.45 -6.13
C ARG A 141 14.64 9.94 -6.36
N LEU A 142 15.34 9.53 -7.41
CA LEU A 142 15.69 8.13 -7.67
C LEU A 142 17.00 7.80 -6.94
N PHE A 143 17.04 6.64 -6.30
CA PHE A 143 18.24 6.10 -5.65
C PHE A 143 18.48 4.68 -6.15
N SER A 144 19.74 4.34 -6.43
CA SER A 144 20.16 3.00 -6.83
C SER A 144 20.90 2.34 -5.67
N PHE A 145 20.28 1.38 -4.99
CA PHE A 145 20.89 0.81 -3.77
C PHE A 145 22.01 -0.20 -4.06
N SER A 146 22.22 -0.55 -5.33
CA SER A 146 23.46 -1.16 -5.81
C SER A 146 24.68 -0.23 -5.72
N ASN A 147 24.46 1.08 -5.51
CA ASN A 147 25.48 2.07 -5.26
C ASN A 147 25.49 2.45 -3.77
N GLU A 148 26.61 2.20 -3.10
CA GLU A 148 26.80 2.47 -1.67
C GLU A 148 26.60 3.95 -1.31
N ALA A 149 27.00 4.89 -2.18
CA ALA A 149 26.81 6.32 -1.93
C ALA A 149 25.32 6.70 -1.95
N ASP A 150 24.54 6.14 -2.87
CA ASP A 150 23.08 6.35 -2.94
C ASP A 150 22.38 5.72 -1.72
N LEU A 151 22.84 4.54 -1.28
CA LEU A 151 22.33 3.87 -0.08
C LEU A 151 22.55 4.73 1.17
N ILE A 152 23.78 5.20 1.38
CA ILE A 152 24.14 6.09 2.50
C ILE A 152 23.35 7.39 2.41
N GLU A 153 23.26 7.97 1.22
CA GLU A 153 22.52 9.22 1.01
C GLU A 153 21.03 9.04 1.35
N TYR A 154 20.39 7.97 0.88
CA TYR A 154 18.99 7.67 1.17
C TYR A 154 18.75 7.60 2.68
N PHE A 155 19.50 6.76 3.40
CA PHE A 155 19.32 6.60 4.84
C PHE A 155 19.65 7.87 5.63
N SER A 156 20.63 8.68 5.17
CA SER A 156 20.92 9.98 5.79
C SER A 156 19.77 10.99 5.66
N LYS A 157 18.85 10.79 4.69
CA LYS A 157 17.68 11.64 4.46
C LYS A 157 16.42 11.16 5.18
N CYS A 158 16.40 9.94 5.72
CA CYS A 158 15.26 9.40 6.46
C CYS A 158 15.05 10.17 7.76
N ASN A 159 13.90 10.82 7.92
CA ASN A 159 13.55 11.56 9.14
C ASN A 159 12.67 10.77 10.11
N SER A 160 12.12 9.65 9.67
CA SER A 160 11.19 8.82 10.45
C SER A 160 11.14 7.40 9.88
N VAL A 161 10.51 6.49 10.64
CA VAL A 161 10.28 5.10 10.21
C VAL A 161 9.50 4.97 8.90
N GLY A 162 8.71 5.98 8.49
CA GLY A 162 8.06 5.97 7.17
C GLY A 162 9.05 6.01 6.01
N GLY A 163 10.24 6.61 6.19
CA GLY A 163 11.36 6.50 5.24
C GLY A 163 11.96 5.08 5.17
N LEU A 164 11.60 4.21 6.09
CA LEU A 164 11.96 2.78 6.13
C LEU A 164 10.76 1.91 5.75
N PHE A 165 9.90 2.42 4.86
CA PHE A 165 8.76 1.69 4.29
C PHE A 165 7.75 1.18 5.33
N SER A 166 7.60 1.86 6.47
CA SER A 166 6.76 1.38 7.57
C SER A 166 5.27 1.73 7.43
N TYR A 167 4.86 2.44 6.38
CA TYR A 167 3.50 2.94 6.21
C TYR A 167 2.90 2.36 4.92
N LEU A 168 1.91 1.48 5.05
CA LEU A 168 1.38 0.67 3.94
C LEU A 168 1.09 1.51 2.69
N SER A 169 0.13 2.45 2.76
CA SER A 169 -0.36 3.23 1.61
C SER A 169 0.68 4.12 0.94
N SER A 170 1.89 4.22 1.49
CA SER A 170 3.01 4.91 0.87
C SER A 170 3.84 4.03 -0.06
N ILE A 171 3.55 2.73 -0.15
CA ILE A 171 4.44 1.75 -0.77
C ILE A 171 3.81 1.15 -2.01
N ILE A 172 4.49 1.33 -3.13
CA ILE A 172 4.23 0.60 -4.36
C ILE A 172 5.49 -0.19 -4.69
N VAL A 173 5.34 -1.47 -4.99
CA VAL A 173 6.47 -2.38 -5.25
C VAL A 173 6.19 -3.21 -6.50
N LYS A 174 7.22 -3.48 -7.31
CA LYS A 174 7.11 -4.45 -8.39
C LYS A 174 6.80 -5.83 -7.83
N ARG A 175 5.77 -6.47 -8.38
CA ARG A 175 5.29 -7.75 -7.87
C ARG A 175 6.35 -8.84 -7.96
N ASN A 176 7.09 -8.92 -9.07
CA ASN A 176 8.15 -9.93 -9.21
C ASN A 176 9.26 -9.75 -8.16
N LYS A 177 9.69 -8.51 -7.88
CA LYS A 177 10.68 -8.22 -6.85
C LYS A 177 10.20 -8.63 -5.46
N TRP A 178 8.93 -8.40 -5.15
CA TRP A 178 8.32 -8.88 -3.91
C TRP A 178 8.31 -10.41 -3.84
N SER A 179 7.86 -11.09 -4.91
CA SER A 179 7.75 -12.55 -4.96
C SER A 179 9.10 -13.28 -4.94
N ASP A 180 10.18 -12.63 -5.40
CA ASP A 180 11.53 -13.21 -5.40
C ASP A 180 12.16 -13.28 -4.00
N VAL A 181 11.60 -12.56 -3.01
CA VAL A 181 12.10 -12.57 -1.63
C VAL A 181 11.60 -13.81 -0.89
N ILE A 182 12.55 -14.63 -0.43
CA ILE A 182 12.25 -15.71 0.53
C ILE A 182 11.98 -15.06 1.90
N PHE A 183 10.72 -15.10 2.33
CA PHE A 183 10.30 -14.54 3.60
C PHE A 183 10.78 -15.38 4.79
N ASP A 184 11.32 -14.72 5.81
CA ASP A 184 11.70 -15.34 7.08
C ASP A 184 10.53 -15.26 8.06
N GLU A 185 9.91 -16.41 8.33
CA GLU A 185 8.75 -16.52 9.23
C GLU A 185 9.02 -16.02 10.66
N SER A 186 10.28 -15.85 11.08
CA SER A 186 10.61 -15.23 12.37
C SER A 186 10.19 -13.76 12.47
N TYR A 187 9.89 -13.09 11.34
CA TYR A 187 9.37 -11.73 11.30
C TYR A 187 7.85 -11.63 11.43
N ILE A 188 7.13 -12.76 11.51
CA ILE A 188 5.70 -12.76 11.85
C ILE A 188 5.50 -12.30 13.30
N GLY A 189 4.57 -11.39 13.51
CA GLY A 189 4.26 -10.79 14.82
C GLY A 189 4.97 -9.44 15.05
N THR A 190 5.76 -8.97 14.09
CA THR A 190 6.42 -7.67 14.15
C THR A 190 5.52 -6.52 13.70
N ALA A 191 4.43 -6.82 12.98
CA ALA A 191 3.62 -5.86 12.22
C ALA A 191 4.39 -5.15 11.09
N TYR A 192 5.57 -5.66 10.72
CA TYR A 192 6.48 -5.10 9.72
C TYR A 192 6.99 -6.15 8.73
N ALA A 193 6.24 -7.23 8.47
CA ALA A 193 6.62 -8.23 7.46
C ALA A 193 6.85 -7.62 6.06
N HIS A 194 6.08 -6.59 5.70
CA HIS A 194 6.27 -5.84 4.46
C HIS A 194 7.62 -5.08 4.45
N VAL A 195 8.03 -4.50 5.57
CA VAL A 195 9.32 -3.80 5.69
C VAL A 195 10.47 -4.78 5.48
N TYR A 196 10.39 -5.97 6.10
CA TYR A 196 11.38 -7.02 5.88
C TYR A 196 11.56 -7.31 4.39
N ILE A 197 10.46 -7.53 3.67
CA ILE A 197 10.52 -7.83 2.23
C ILE A 197 11.14 -6.67 1.45
N LEU A 198 10.70 -5.44 1.70
CA LEU A 198 11.18 -4.26 0.99
C LEU A 198 12.67 -4.00 1.25
N LEU A 199 13.15 -4.21 2.48
CA LEU A 199 14.57 -4.10 2.82
C LEU A 199 15.43 -5.24 2.24
N ARG A 200 14.81 -6.34 1.80
CA ARG A 200 15.49 -7.45 1.12
C ARG A 200 15.51 -7.32 -0.41
N ILE A 201 14.66 -6.46 -0.97
CA ILE A 201 14.69 -6.10 -2.40
C ILE A 201 15.87 -5.18 -2.72
N ILE A 202 16.20 -4.31 -1.77
CA ILE A 202 17.19 -3.25 -1.92
C ILE A 202 18.62 -3.68 -1.55
#